data_AF-A7I6E0-F1
#
_entry.id   AF-A7I6E0-F1
#
_cell.length_a   1.000
_cell.length_b   1.000
_cell.length_c   1.000
_cell.angle_alpha   90.00
_cell.angle_beta   90.00
_cell.angle_gamma   90.00
#
_symmetry.space_group_name_H-M   'P 1'
#
loop_
_entity.id
_entity.type
_entity.pdbx_description
1 polymer ?
#
loop_
_entity_poly.entity_id
_entity_poly.type
_entity_poly.pdbx_seq_one_letter_code
_entity_poly.pdbx_strand_id
1 'polypeptide(L)'
;MDGQTFIDALGWGFTLWLIGYILGILLFFVLPAALIGWAILPVGIVITLYVLLTRITGSDLRHYALLAVSWTAIAIACDYVFIVLLFRPEEAYYKADVYVYYVLMVFLPLAVGWLKWRAAPRP
;
A
#
# COMPACT_ATOMS: atom_id res chain seq x y z
N MET A 1 -16.52 7.34 -10.91
CA MET A 1 -15.12 6.88 -11.07
C MET A 1 -14.99 6.39 -12.48
N ASP A 2 -13.99 6.85 -13.24
CA ASP A 2 -13.73 6.27 -14.56
C ASP A 2 -13.06 4.89 -14.44
N GLY A 3 -13.00 4.15 -15.55
CA GLY A 3 -12.44 2.79 -15.56
C GLY A 3 -10.98 2.73 -15.15
N GLN A 4 -10.18 3.76 -15.51
CA GLN A 4 -8.77 3.82 -15.15
C GLN A 4 -8.57 4.02 -13.65
N THR A 5 -9.30 4.95 -13.04
CA THR A 5 -9.26 5.19 -11.59
C THR A 5 -9.71 3.96 -10.82
N PHE A 6 -10.64 3.15 -11.35
CA PHE A 6 -11.02 1.88 -10.75
C PHE A 6 -9.88 0.86 -10.76
N ILE A 7 -9.21 0.69 -11.91
CA ILE A 7 -8.04 -0.19 -12.04
C ILE A 7 -6.92 0.28 -11.13
N ASP A 8 -6.69 1.59 -11.04
CA ASP A 8 -5.65 2.17 -10.21
C ASP A 8 -5.96 2.02 -8.70
N ALA A 9 -7.21 2.24 -8.30
CA ALA A 9 -7.62 2.13 -6.91
C ALA A 9 -7.65 0.67 -6.44
N LEU A 10 -8.31 -0.23 -7.17
CA LEU A 10 -8.50 -1.60 -6.72
C LEU A 10 -7.42 -2.54 -7.23
N GLY A 11 -7.08 -2.46 -8.52
CA GLY A 11 -6.10 -3.35 -9.14
C GLY A 11 -4.70 -3.16 -8.55
N TRP A 12 -4.18 -1.94 -8.57
CA TRP A 12 -2.87 -1.68 -7.98
C TRP A 12 -2.86 -1.80 -6.46
N GLY A 13 -3.91 -1.35 -5.76
CA GLY A 13 -4.02 -1.51 -4.31
C GLY A 13 -3.95 -2.97 -3.87
N PHE A 14 -4.72 -3.84 -4.52
CA PHE A 14 -4.70 -5.28 -4.25
C PHE A 14 -3.37 -5.93 -4.66
N THR A 15 -2.80 -5.55 -5.82
CA THR A 15 -1.53 -6.10 -6.28
C THR A 15 -0.38 -5.76 -5.33
N LEU A 16 -0.30 -4.52 -4.85
CA LEU A 16 0.72 -4.09 -3.90
C LEU A 16 0.59 -4.83 -2.57
N TRP A 17 -0.64 -4.99 -2.07
CA TRP A 17 -0.90 -5.80 -0.88
C TRP A 17 -0.44 -7.25 -1.09
N LEU A 18 -0.79 -7.86 -2.23
CA LEU A 18 -0.45 -9.25 -2.52
C LEU A 18 1.07 -9.47 -2.61
N ILE A 19 1.82 -8.51 -3.16
CA ILE A 19 3.29 -8.55 -3.16
C ILE A 19 3.83 -8.57 -1.73
N GLY A 20 3.32 -7.68 -0.86
CA GLY A 20 3.71 -7.64 0.56
C GLY A 20 3.36 -8.94 1.29
N TYR A 21 2.16 -9.48 1.04
CA TYR A 21 1.68 -10.74 1.59
C TYR A 21 2.58 -11.92 1.21
N ILE A 22 2.89 -12.07 -0.08
CA ILE A 22 3.79 -13.13 -0.58
C ILE A 22 5.18 -12.96 0.04
N LEU A 23 5.72 -11.73 0.06
CA LEU A 23 7.03 -11.47 0.64
C LEU A 23 7.06 -11.83 2.14
N GLY A 24 5.99 -11.54 2.88
CA GLY A 24 5.86 -11.93 4.29
C GLY A 24 5.88 -13.43 4.51
N ILE A 25 5.18 -14.19 3.68
CA ILE A 25 5.23 -15.66 3.72
C ILE A 25 6.65 -16.17 3.45
N LEU A 26 7.33 -15.62 2.44
CA LEU A 26 8.69 -16.04 2.09
C LEU A 26 9.70 -15.69 3.20
N LEU A 27 9.61 -14.49 3.78
CA LEU A 27 10.50 -14.04 4.84
C LEU A 27 10.28 -14.78 6.16
N PHE A 28 9.09 -15.36 6.39
CA PHE A 28 8.80 -16.17 7.57
C PHE A 28 9.77 -17.35 7.76
N PHE A 29 10.30 -17.90 6.66
CA PHE A 29 11.28 -18.99 6.71
C PHE A 29 12.71 -18.54 7.04
N VAL A 30 12.97 -17.22 7.06
CA VAL A 30 14.32 -16.66 7.16
C VAL A 30 14.47 -15.72 8.37
N LEU A 31 13.40 -15.02 8.75
CA LEU A 31 13.41 -13.98 9.78
C LEU A 31 12.42 -14.27 10.91
N PRO A 32 12.74 -13.87 12.17
CA PRO A 32 11.78 -13.85 13.25
C PRO A 32 10.55 -12.99 12.89
N ALA A 33 9.36 -13.43 13.30
CA ALA A 33 8.09 -12.77 12.96
C ALA A 33 8.07 -11.27 13.32
N ALA A 34 8.72 -10.86 14.41
CA ALA A 34 8.80 -9.47 14.84
C ALA A 34 9.63 -8.55 13.91
N LEU A 35 10.46 -9.10 13.03
CA LEU A 35 11.31 -8.35 12.11
C LEU A 35 10.78 -8.34 10.67
N ILE A 36 9.81 -9.20 10.35
CA ILE A 36 9.31 -9.38 8.98
C ILE A 36 8.72 -8.09 8.43
N GLY A 37 7.81 -7.43 9.16
CA GLY A 37 7.18 -6.20 8.65
C GLY A 37 8.18 -5.06 8.48
N TRP A 38 9.15 -4.93 9.39
CA TRP A 38 10.26 -3.98 9.24
C TRP A 38 11.15 -4.26 8.02
N ALA A 39 11.35 -5.53 7.66
CA ALA A 39 12.10 -5.90 6.45
C ALA A 39 11.31 -5.64 5.17
N ILE A 40 10.00 -5.87 5.17
CA ILE A 40 9.11 -5.64 4.02
C ILE A 40 8.93 -4.15 3.76
N LEU A 41 8.79 -3.34 4.81
CA LEU A 41 8.45 -1.92 4.73
C LEU A 41 9.31 -1.14 3.72
N PRO A 42 10.66 -1.14 3.76
CA PRO A 42 11.46 -0.39 2.80
C PRO A 42 11.28 -0.87 1.35
N VAL A 43 11.14 -2.18 1.14
CA VAL A 43 10.88 -2.76 -0.18
C VAL A 43 9.52 -2.31 -0.70
N GLY A 44 8.49 -2.38 0.16
CA GLY A 44 7.14 -1.92 -0.13
C GLY A 44 7.09 -0.44 -0.50
N ILE A 45 7.82 0.43 0.21
CA ILE A 45 7.91 1.87 -0.10
C ILE A 45 8.48 2.07 -1.51
N VAL A 46 9.59 1.40 -1.85
CA VAL A 46 10.23 1.53 -3.18
C VAL A 46 9.28 1.10 -4.29
N ILE A 47 8.63 -0.05 -4.13
CA ILE A 47 7.67 -0.56 -5.14
C ILE A 47 6.45 0.36 -5.25
N THR A 48 5.90 0.82 -4.13
CA THR A 48 4.74 1.72 -4.11
C THR A 48 5.06 3.04 -4.79
N LEU A 49 6.22 3.64 -4.50
CA LEU A 49 6.70 4.86 -5.17
C LEU A 49 6.90 4.63 -6.66
N TYR A 50 7.51 3.50 -7.06
CA TYR A 50 7.65 3.15 -8.47
C TYR A 50 6.30 3.09 -9.18
N VAL A 51 5.29 2.44 -8.59
CA VAL A 51 3.93 2.37 -9.15
C VAL A 51 3.29 3.75 -9.22
N LEU A 52 3.31 4.52 -8.14
CA LEU A 52 2.72 5.86 -8.07
C LEU A 52 3.34 6.84 -9.09
N LEU A 53 4.65 6.74 -9.32
CA LEU A 53 5.37 7.62 -10.22
C LEU A 53 5.21 7.20 -11.69
N THR A 54 5.31 5.90 -11.98
CA THR A 54 5.43 5.40 -13.38
C THR A 54 4.16 4.79 -13.95
N ARG A 55 3.28 4.23 -13.13
CA ARG A 55 2.08 3.50 -13.59
C ARG A 55 0.80 4.29 -13.44
N ILE A 56 0.71 5.11 -12.39
CA ILE A 56 -0.45 5.99 -12.18
C ILE A 56 -0.28 7.26 -13.00
N THR A 57 -1.14 7.44 -14.00
CA THR A 57 -1.06 8.54 -14.99
C THR A 57 -1.93 9.74 -14.65
N GLY A 58 -2.84 9.63 -13.67
CA GLY A 58 -3.64 10.76 -13.19
C GLY A 58 -2.78 11.90 -12.65
N SER A 59 -3.25 13.15 -12.80
CA SER A 59 -2.59 14.36 -12.28
C SER A 59 -3.46 15.15 -11.27
N ASP A 60 -4.70 14.74 -11.09
CA ASP A 60 -5.65 15.40 -10.19
C ASP A 60 -5.48 14.92 -8.74
N LEU A 61 -5.53 15.86 -7.79
CA LEU A 61 -5.41 15.56 -6.36
C LEU A 61 -6.54 14.67 -5.86
N ARG A 62 -7.75 14.81 -6.41
CA ARG A 62 -8.90 13.98 -6.03
C ARG A 62 -8.65 12.51 -6.38
N HIS A 63 -8.01 12.23 -7.51
CA HIS A 63 -7.67 10.86 -7.91
C HIS A 63 -6.71 10.24 -6.89
N TYR A 64 -5.63 10.93 -6.50
CA TYR A 64 -4.69 10.44 -5.49
C TYR A 64 -5.29 10.31 -4.09
N ALA A 65 -6.23 11.19 -3.71
CA ALA A 65 -6.98 11.05 -2.47
C ALA A 65 -7.84 9.77 -2.46
N LEU A 66 -8.47 9.43 -3.60
CA LEU A 66 -9.20 8.17 -3.75
C LEU A 66 -8.26 6.96 -3.67
N LEU A 67 -7.05 7.04 -4.26
CA LEU A 67 -6.05 5.98 -4.12
C LEU A 67 -5.63 5.79 -2.66
N ALA A 68 -5.32 6.87 -1.94
CA ALA A 68 -4.93 6.81 -0.52
C ALA A 68 -5.97 6.10 0.34
N VAL A 69 -7.26 6.46 0.18
CA VAL A 69 -8.35 5.82 0.92
C VAL A 69 -8.53 4.37 0.48
N SER A 70 -8.57 4.10 -0.82
CA SER A 70 -8.85 2.76 -1.36
C SER A 70 -7.75 1.78 -1.01
N TRP A 71 -6.48 2.15 -1.19
CA TRP A 71 -5.34 1.29 -0.91
C TRP A 71 -5.21 1.00 0.58
N THR A 72 -5.44 1.99 1.44
CA THR A 72 -5.46 1.79 2.89
C THR A 72 -6.60 0.86 3.31
N ALA A 73 -7.80 1.04 2.75
CA ALA A 73 -8.93 0.17 3.03
C ALA A 73 -8.67 -1.28 2.57
N ILE A 74 -8.09 -1.48 1.39
CA ILE A 74 -7.69 -2.79 0.89
C ILE A 74 -6.66 -3.43 1.82
N ALA A 75 -5.62 -2.69 2.19
CA ALA A 75 -4.58 -3.17 3.10
C ALA A 75 -5.17 -3.68 4.42
N ILE A 76 -5.97 -2.85 5.10
CA ILE A 76 -6.60 -3.21 6.38
C ILE A 76 -7.54 -4.41 6.22
N ALA A 77 -8.41 -4.40 5.20
CA ALA A 77 -9.39 -5.45 4.99
C ALA A 77 -8.70 -6.79 4.66
N CYS A 78 -7.72 -6.77 3.76
CA CYS A 78 -7.00 -7.98 3.36
C CYS A 78 -6.10 -8.51 4.49
N ASP A 79 -5.42 -7.64 5.25
CA ASP A 79 -4.66 -8.08 6.44
C ASP A 79 -5.58 -8.72 7.48
N TYR A 80 -6.74 -8.12 7.75
CA TYR A 80 -7.70 -8.68 8.68
C TYR A 80 -8.20 -10.07 8.23
N VAL A 81 -8.59 -10.21 6.96
CA VAL A 81 -9.15 -11.46 6.43
C VAL A 81 -8.07 -12.54 6.28
N PHE A 82 -6.96 -12.23 5.62
CA PHE A 82 -5.96 -13.23 5.22
C PHE A 82 -4.85 -13.44 6.25
N ILE A 83 -4.69 -12.53 7.22
CA ILE A 83 -3.66 -12.69 8.25
C ILE A 83 -4.30 -12.93 9.61
N VAL A 84 -5.14 -12.01 10.08
CA VAL A 84 -5.73 -12.12 11.42
C VAL A 84 -6.70 -13.30 11.51
N LEU A 85 -7.68 -13.37 10.61
CA LEU A 85 -8.72 -14.39 10.67
C LEU A 85 -8.22 -15.77 10.22
N LEU A 86 -7.38 -15.82 9.19
CA LEU A 86 -6.89 -17.07 8.60
C LEU A 86 -5.79 -17.73 9.45
N PHE A 87 -4.77 -16.98 9.89
CA PHE A 87 -3.63 -17.56 10.62
C PHE A 87 -3.79 -17.53 12.14
N ARG A 88 -4.68 -16.67 12.68
CA ARG A 88 -4.91 -16.53 14.13
C ARG A 88 -3.59 -16.48 14.93
N PRO A 89 -2.71 -15.50 14.64
CA PRO A 89 -1.39 -15.46 15.24
C PRO A 89 -1.49 -15.42 16.77
N GLU A 90 -0.60 -16.16 17.44
CA GLU A 90 -0.54 -16.22 18.91
C GLU A 90 -0.22 -14.84 19.52
N GLU A 91 0.56 -14.05 18.80
CA GLU A 91 0.85 -12.65 19.13
C GLU A 91 -0.10 -11.70 18.38
N ALA A 92 -0.33 -10.52 18.96
CA ALA A 92 -1.07 -9.46 18.29
C ALA A 92 -0.41 -9.08 16.96
N TYR A 93 -1.16 -9.23 15.85
CA TYR A 93 -0.69 -8.87 14.51
C TYR A 93 -0.44 -7.37 14.36
N TYR A 94 -1.33 -6.53 14.93
CA TYR A 94 -1.24 -5.08 14.82
C TYR A 94 -0.13 -4.50 15.69
N LYS A 95 1.07 -4.43 15.09
CA LYS A 95 2.31 -3.91 15.68
C LYS A 95 2.70 -2.58 15.03
N ALA A 96 3.73 -1.93 15.57
CA ALA A 96 4.17 -0.60 15.16
C ALA A 96 4.48 -0.51 13.66
N ASP A 97 5.13 -1.53 13.09
CA ASP A 97 5.42 -1.68 11.66
C ASP A 97 4.16 -1.70 10.79
N VAL A 98 3.11 -2.39 11.22
CA VAL A 98 1.81 -2.43 10.51
C VAL A 98 1.13 -1.06 10.53
N TYR A 99 1.17 -0.35 11.66
CA TYR A 99 0.62 1.01 11.74
C TYR A 99 1.41 2.00 10.87
N VAL A 100 2.75 1.89 10.85
CA VAL A 100 3.59 2.71 9.96
C VAL A 100 3.25 2.43 8.50
N TYR A 101 3.05 1.15 8.14
CA TYR A 101 2.61 0.76 6.81
C TYR A 101 1.26 1.40 6.42
N TYR A 102 0.24 1.38 7.28
CA TYR A 102 -1.05 2.02 6.98
C TYR A 102 -0.94 3.54 6.83
N VAL A 103 -0.13 4.18 7.68
CA VAL A 103 0.18 5.61 7.55
C VAL A 103 0.81 5.89 6.18
N LEU A 104 1.79 5.08 5.76
CA LEU A 104 2.44 5.23 4.46
C LEU A 104 1.46 5.02 3.28
N MET A 105 0.51 4.09 3.40
CA MET A 105 -0.52 3.87 2.37
C MET A 105 -1.45 5.07 2.17
N VAL A 106 -1.63 5.90 3.20
CA VAL A 106 -2.32 7.19 3.07
C VAL A 106 -1.39 8.26 2.51
N PHE A 107 -0.21 8.44 3.10
CA PHE A 107 0.64 9.60 2.81
C PHE A 107 1.39 9.51 1.48
N LEU A 108 1.82 8.32 1.04
CA LEU A 108 2.58 8.19 -0.21
C LEU A 108 1.76 8.60 -1.44
N PRO A 109 0.51 8.12 -1.66
CA PRO A 109 -0.30 8.57 -2.79
C PRO A 109 -0.57 10.07 -2.73
N LEU A 110 -0.87 10.63 -1.56
CA LEU A 110 -1.12 12.07 -1.40
C LEU A 110 0.12 12.91 -1.73
N ALA A 111 1.31 12.50 -1.24
CA ALA A 111 2.55 13.20 -1.49
C ALA A 111 2.93 13.18 -2.99
N VAL A 112 2.80 12.02 -3.65
CA VAL A 112 3.08 11.91 -5.09
C VAL A 112 2.04 12.68 -5.91
N GLY A 113 0.77 12.61 -5.53
CA GLY A 113 -0.30 13.38 -6.16
C GLY A 113 -0.05 14.87 -6.08
N TRP A 114 0.37 15.37 -4.91
CA TRP A 114 0.76 16.76 -4.73
C TRP A 114 1.96 17.16 -5.60
N LEU A 115 2.98 16.32 -5.66
CA LEU A 115 4.16 16.56 -6.51
C LEU A 115 3.75 16.69 -8.00
N LYS A 116 2.95 15.75 -8.50
CA LYS A 116 2.48 15.73 -9.89
C LYS A 116 1.55 16.90 -10.21
N TRP A 117 0.65 17.23 -9.30
CA TRP A 117 -0.24 18.38 -9.44
C TRP A 117 0.52 19.70 -9.53
N ARG A 118 1.62 19.85 -8.77
CA ARG A 118 2.49 21.05 -8.84
C ARG A 118 3.32 21.13 -10.13
N ALA A 119 3.68 19.98 -10.71
CA ALA A 119 4.46 19.93 -11.94
C ALA A 119 3.62 20.10 -13.22
N ALA A 120 2.29 19.94 -13.12
CA ALA A 120 1.39 20.09 -14.25
C ALA A 120 1.26 21.56 -14.70
N PRO A 121 1.32 21.86 -16.02
CA PRO A 121 1.00 23.17 -16.54
C PRO A 121 -0.43 23.56 -16.16
N ARG A 122 -0.62 24.72 -15.54
CA ARG A 122 -1.96 25.26 -15.27
C ARG A 122 -2.44 26.03 -16.50
N PRO A 123 -3.72 25.89 -16.90
CA PRO A 123 -4.30 26.73 -17.94
C PRO A 123 -4.32 28.20 -17.52
#